data_AF-A0A7S2J3R1-F1
#
_entry.id   AF-A0A7S2J3R1-F1
#
_cell.length_a   1.000
_cell.length_b   1.000
_cell.length_c   1.000
_cell.angle_alpha   90.00
_cell.angle_beta   90.00
_cell.angle_gamma   90.00
#
_symmetry.space_group_name_H-M   'P 1'
#
loop_
_entity.id
_entity.type
_entity.pdbx_description
1 polymer ?
#
loop_
_entity_poly.entity_id
_entity_poly.type
_entity_poly.pdbx_seq_one_letter_code
_entity_poly.pdbx_strand_id
1 'polypeptide(L)'
;TAYLEKFMDGESAEYTPKSTELSFGVSSVAPIEIPAEDRNRTSPFPYGGARFEFRAAGSSQNVSLINTVLDTLAAEGFKVISDRVEAGEKIGDVARDLLKQHSKCIFNGNGYDPAWP
;
A
#
# COMPACT_ATOMS: atom_id res chain seq x y z
N THR A 1 -5.35 7.61 4.22
CA THR A 1 -5.83 6.43 4.98
C THR A 1 -7.27 6.50 5.40
N ALA A 2 -7.97 7.65 5.31
CA ALA A 2 -9.39 7.77 5.68
C ALA A 2 -10.31 6.66 5.13
N TYR A 3 -10.08 6.20 3.89
CA TYR A 3 -10.78 5.03 3.32
C TYR A 3 -10.60 3.76 4.17
N LEU A 4 -9.36 3.46 4.57
CA LEU A 4 -9.02 2.28 5.38
C LEU A 4 -9.59 2.41 6.80
N GLU A 5 -9.58 3.61 7.38
CA GLU A 5 -10.19 3.90 8.69
C GLU A 5 -11.70 3.64 8.66
N LYS A 6 -12.42 4.22 7.70
CA LYS A 6 -13.85 3.95 7.48
C LYS A 6 -14.14 2.46 7.24
N PHE A 7 -13.29 1.81 6.43
CA PHE A 7 -13.40 0.38 6.20
C PHE A 7 -13.10 -0.45 7.44
N MET A 8 -12.35 0.02 8.44
CA MET A 8 -12.23 -0.67 9.73
C MET A 8 -13.49 -0.53 10.57
N ASP A 9 -14.12 0.65 10.56
CA ASP A 9 -15.23 1.00 11.45
C ASP A 9 -16.59 0.39 11.09
N GLY A 10 -16.80 0.02 9.83
CA GLY A 10 -18.04 -0.65 9.40
C GLY A 10 -18.54 -0.16 8.05
N GLU A 11 -18.01 0.97 7.60
CA GLU A 11 -18.57 1.73 6.50
C GLU A 11 -18.10 1.19 5.15
N SER A 12 -19.01 1.21 4.17
CA SER A 12 -18.64 1.08 2.76
C SER A 12 -18.07 2.42 2.29
N ALA A 13 -16.75 2.50 2.21
CA ALA A 13 -16.07 3.58 1.52
C ALA A 13 -15.69 3.12 0.11
N GLU A 14 -15.62 4.04 -0.84
CA GLU A 14 -15.03 3.81 -2.15
C GLU A 14 -13.60 4.37 -2.14
N TYR A 15 -12.64 3.61 -2.70
CA TYR A 15 -11.28 4.10 -2.85
C TYR A 15 -11.20 4.98 -4.10
N THR A 16 -11.23 6.30 -3.91
CA THR A 16 -11.02 7.28 -4.97
C THR A 16 -9.59 7.81 -4.88
N PRO A 17 -8.66 7.38 -5.75
CA PRO A 17 -7.30 7.93 -5.77
C PRO A 17 -7.36 9.41 -6.17
N LYS A 18 -6.55 10.25 -5.53
CA LYS A 18 -6.37 11.64 -5.98
C LYS A 18 -5.66 11.64 -7.34
N SER A 19 -6.05 12.54 -8.23
CA SER A 19 -5.25 12.92 -9.39
C SER A 19 -4.48 14.21 -9.09
N THR A 20 -3.36 14.42 -9.78
CA THR A 20 -2.66 15.70 -9.81
C THR A 20 -2.43 16.09 -11.26
N GLU A 21 -2.48 17.40 -11.52
CA GLU A 21 -2.12 17.93 -12.82
C GLU A 21 -0.59 17.96 -12.97
N LEU A 22 -0.07 17.33 -14.03
CA LEU A 22 1.33 17.40 -14.42
C LEU A 22 1.51 18.44 -15.52
N SER A 23 2.16 19.55 -15.19
CA SER A 23 2.61 20.54 -16.17
C SER A 23 4.01 20.22 -16.65
N PHE A 24 4.23 20.27 -17.97
CA PHE A 24 5.52 20.00 -18.61
C PHE A 24 6.47 21.21 -18.64
N GLY A 25 6.03 22.37 -18.12
CA GLY A 25 6.84 23.60 -18.09
C GLY A 25 7.02 24.28 -19.46
N VAL A 26 6.33 23.79 -20.50
CA VAL A 26 6.28 24.41 -21.83
C VAL A 26 4.83 24.72 -22.20
N SER A 27 4.58 25.89 -22.78
CA SER A 27 3.23 26.34 -23.13
C SER A 27 2.62 25.60 -24.32
N SER A 28 3.44 24.90 -25.10
CA SER A 28 3.00 24.15 -26.28
C SER A 28 2.41 22.77 -25.97
N VAL A 29 2.58 22.26 -24.75
CA VAL A 29 2.08 20.94 -24.35
C VAL A 29 1.04 21.13 -23.26
N ALA A 30 -0.18 20.63 -23.51
CA ALA A 30 -1.25 20.66 -22.53
C ALA A 30 -0.87 19.83 -21.29
N PRO A 31 -1.21 20.30 -20.09
CA PRO A 31 -1.04 19.49 -18.89
C PRO A 31 -1.89 18.21 -18.99
N ILE A 32 -1.44 17.16 -18.30
CA ILE A 32 -2.17 15.90 -18.20
C ILE A 32 -2.51 15.62 -16.74
N GLU A 33 -3.66 14.99 -16.50
CA GLU A 33 -3.96 14.42 -15.19
C GLU A 33 -3.24 13.10 -15.03
N ILE A 34 -2.48 12.97 -13.93
CA ILE A 34 -1.85 11.72 -13.53
C ILE A 34 -2.38 11.30 -12.17
N PRO A 35 -2.39 9.99 -11.85
CA PRO A 35 -2.63 9.55 -10.48
C PRO A 35 -1.63 10.20 -9.53
N ALA A 36 -2.11 10.68 -8.38
CA ALA A 36 -1.25 11.12 -7.30
C ALA A 36 -0.61 9.88 -6.66
N GLU A 37 0.59 9.52 -7.13
CA GLU A 37 1.39 8.47 -6.51
C GLU A 37 1.96 8.95 -5.18
N ASP A 38 1.98 8.07 -4.18
CA ASP A 38 2.69 8.34 -2.93
C ASP A 38 4.21 8.40 -3.20
N ARG A 39 4.75 9.61 -3.19
CA ARG A 39 6.19 9.89 -3.40
C ARG A 39 6.97 9.97 -2.09
N ASN A 40 6.45 9.46 -0.97
CA ASN A 40 7.16 9.47 0.31
C ASN A 40 8.44 8.62 0.23
N ARG A 41 9.59 9.27 0.02
CA ARG A 41 10.93 8.62 -0.11
C ARG A 41 11.50 8.07 1.19
N THR A 42 10.82 8.30 2.32
CA THR A 42 11.25 7.82 3.64
C THR A 42 10.53 6.52 4.03
N SER A 43 9.46 6.16 3.33
CA SER A 43 8.78 4.86 3.50
C SER A 43 9.58 3.74 2.83
N PRO A 44 9.80 2.60 3.51
CA PRO A 44 10.42 1.42 2.91
C PRO A 44 9.49 0.65 1.97
N PHE A 45 8.17 0.89 2.03
CA PHE A 45 7.16 0.13 1.28
C PHE A 45 5.94 0.98 0.87
N PRO A 46 6.10 2.08 0.12
CA PRO A 46 4.99 2.91 -0.32
C PRO A 46 4.09 2.22 -1.35
N TYR A 47 2.82 2.65 -1.38
CA TYR A 47 1.83 2.26 -2.38
C TYR A 47 1.70 3.33 -3.47
N GLY A 48 2.18 3.03 -4.68
CA GLY A 48 2.18 3.93 -5.84
C GLY A 48 0.92 3.82 -6.70
N GLY A 49 -0.26 3.59 -6.11
CA GLY A 49 -1.55 3.58 -6.83
C GLY A 49 -1.89 2.30 -7.61
N ALA A 50 -0.90 1.56 -8.09
CA ALA A 50 -1.08 0.24 -8.73
C ALA A 50 -0.02 -0.79 -8.34
N ARG A 51 0.98 -0.39 -7.55
CA ARG A 51 2.11 -1.23 -7.14
C ARG A 51 2.61 -0.84 -5.77
N PHE A 52 3.25 -1.78 -5.09
CA PHE A 52 4.12 -1.48 -3.96
C PHE A 52 5.57 -1.36 -4.45
N GLU A 53 6.37 -0.53 -3.78
CA GLU A 53 7.79 -0.38 -4.06
C GLU A 53 8.62 -0.73 -2.83
N PHE A 54 9.33 -1.86 -2.84
CA PHE A 54 10.24 -2.22 -1.75
C PHE A 54 11.56 -1.47 -1.87
N ARG A 55 11.85 -0.59 -0.92
CA ARG A 55 13.00 0.32 -0.95
C ARG A 55 14.17 -0.06 -0.05
N ALA A 56 14.00 -1.09 0.79
CA ALA A 56 15.06 -1.55 1.67
C ALA A 56 16.09 -2.47 0.97
N ALA A 57 15.92 -2.74 -0.33
CA ALA A 57 16.87 -3.50 -1.13
C ALA A 57 18.19 -2.72 -1.32
N GLY A 58 19.31 -3.31 -0.88
CA GLY A 58 20.64 -2.75 -1.10
C GLY A 58 21.10 -2.91 -2.55
N SER A 59 21.90 -1.96 -3.03
CA SER A 59 22.35 -1.90 -4.44
C SER A 59 23.16 -3.11 -4.91
N SER A 60 23.84 -3.80 -3.99
CA SER A 60 24.65 -4.99 -4.28
C SER A 60 23.92 -6.31 -3.99
N GLN A 61 22.68 -6.27 -3.49
CA GLN A 61 21.93 -7.48 -3.15
C GLN A 61 21.31 -8.13 -4.39
N ASN A 62 21.22 -9.46 -4.37
CA ASN A 62 20.50 -10.19 -5.40
C ASN A 62 18.98 -10.03 -5.18
N VAL A 63 18.34 -9.32 -6.11
CA VAL A 63 16.89 -9.05 -6.08
C VAL A 63 16.03 -10.30 -6.15
N SER A 64 16.54 -11.42 -6.69
CA SER A 64 15.80 -12.68 -6.74
C SER A 64 15.46 -13.19 -5.35
N LEU A 65 16.40 -13.13 -4.39
CA LEU A 65 16.13 -13.60 -3.03
C LEU A 65 15.08 -12.73 -2.33
N ILE A 66 15.16 -11.41 -2.53
CA ILE A 66 14.21 -10.45 -1.98
C ILE A 66 12.81 -10.75 -2.52
N ASN A 67 12.68 -10.92 -3.84
CA ASN A 67 11.40 -11.26 -4.46
C ASN A 67 10.90 -12.63 -4.01
N THR A 68 11.76 -13.65 -3.92
CA THR A 68 11.35 -14.95 -3.37
C THR A 68 10.73 -14.82 -1.98
N VAL A 69 11.32 -14.01 -1.10
CA VAL A 69 10.77 -13.78 0.25
C VAL A 69 9.45 -13.00 0.17
N LEU A 70 9.39 -11.90 -0.58
CA LEU A 70 8.18 -11.08 -0.71
C LEU A 70 7.00 -11.86 -1.31
N ASP A 71 7.25 -12.62 -2.37
CA ASP A 71 6.24 -13.45 -3.03
C ASP A 71 5.76 -14.58 -2.11
N THR A 72 6.68 -15.17 -1.32
CA THR A 72 6.32 -16.20 -0.32
C THR A 72 5.42 -15.61 0.77
N LEU A 73 5.75 -14.43 1.30
CA LEU A 73 4.94 -13.74 2.30
C LEU A 73 3.56 -13.36 1.75
N ALA A 74 3.49 -12.88 0.50
CA ALA A 74 2.23 -12.58 -0.16
C ALA A 74 1.37 -13.84 -0.35
N ALA A 75 1.97 -14.94 -0.81
CA ALA A 75 1.30 -16.23 -0.96
C ALA A 75 0.76 -16.75 0.39
N GLU A 76 1.53 -16.66 1.46
CA GLU A 76 1.09 -17.00 2.81
C GLU A 76 -0.09 -16.13 3.26
N GLY A 77 -0.03 -14.81 3.04
CA GLY A 77 -1.12 -13.90 3.34
C GLY A 77 -2.41 -14.25 2.60
N PHE A 78 -2.32 -14.59 1.31
CA PHE A 78 -3.48 -15.05 0.54
C PHE A 78 -4.02 -16.38 1.06
N LYS A 79 -3.15 -17.32 1.45
CA LYS A 79 -3.59 -18.58 2.05
C LYS A 79 -4.39 -18.35 3.32
N VAL A 80 -3.91 -17.48 4.23
CA VAL A 80 -4.65 -17.14 5.47
C VAL A 80 -6.05 -16.61 5.16
N ILE A 81 -6.18 -15.74 4.16
CA ILE A 81 -7.48 -15.20 3.73
C ILE A 81 -8.35 -16.32 3.13
N SER A 82 -7.79 -17.14 2.23
CA SER A 82 -8.50 -18.24 1.56
C SER A 82 -9.04 -19.25 2.57
N ASP A 83 -8.19 -19.72 3.50
CA ASP A 83 -8.57 -20.71 4.52
C ASP A 83 -9.75 -20.22 5.37
N ARG A 84 -9.77 -18.94 5.75
CA ARG A 84 -10.86 -18.33 6.53
C ARG A 84 -12.15 -18.20 5.73
N VAL A 85 -12.05 -17.78 4.48
CA VAL A 85 -13.21 -17.66 3.58
C VAL A 85 -13.80 -19.04 3.28
N GLU A 86 -12.96 -20.05 3.04
CA GLU A 86 -13.38 -21.44 2.81
C GLU A 86 -14.02 -22.08 4.05
N ALA A 87 -13.61 -21.66 5.25
CA ALA A 87 -14.25 -22.03 6.50
C ALA A 87 -15.64 -21.38 6.72
N GLY A 88 -16.08 -20.50 5.80
CA GLY A 88 -17.39 -19.88 5.79
C GLY A 88 -17.44 -18.45 6.34
N GLU A 89 -16.30 -17.84 6.66
CA GLU A 89 -16.25 -16.42 7.04
C GLU A 89 -16.54 -15.50 5.84
N LYS A 90 -17.21 -14.37 6.09
CA LYS A 90 -17.45 -13.37 5.04
C LYS A 90 -16.14 -12.66 4.71
N ILE A 91 -15.82 -12.53 3.43
CA ILE A 91 -14.59 -11.89 2.95
C ILE A 91 -14.37 -10.47 3.52
N GLY A 92 -15.44 -9.69 3.65
CA GLY A 92 -15.38 -8.33 4.22
C GLY A 92 -15.03 -8.32 5.70
N ASP A 93 -15.46 -9.33 6.47
CA ASP A 93 -15.17 -9.45 7.89
C ASP A 93 -13.72 -9.90 8.11
N VAL A 94 -13.24 -10.87 7.31
CA VAL A 94 -11.84 -11.30 7.30
C VAL A 94 -10.90 -10.14 6.96
N ALA A 95 -11.20 -9.39 5.91
CA ALA A 95 -10.39 -8.24 5.50
C ALA A 95 -10.35 -7.14 6.58
N ARG A 96 -11.49 -6.86 7.23
CA ARG A 96 -11.60 -5.88 8.31
C ARG A 96 -10.80 -6.30 9.54
N ASP A 97 -10.90 -7.57 9.91
CA ASP A 97 -10.17 -8.15 11.05
C ASP A 97 -8.65 -8.07 10.85
N LEU A 98 -8.16 -8.53 9.68
CA LEU A 98 -6.74 -8.44 9.34
C LEU A 98 -6.24 -6.99 9.27
N LEU A 99 -7.04 -6.08 8.71
CA LEU A 99 -6.68 -4.66 8.67
C LEU A 99 -6.56 -4.07 10.08
N LYS A 100 -7.49 -4.39 11.00
CA LYS A 100 -7.40 -3.96 12.40
C LYS A 100 -6.15 -4.50 13.07
N GLN A 101 -5.87 -5.80 12.91
CA GLN A 101 -4.72 -6.49 13.48
C GLN A 101 -3.38 -5.90 13.02
N HIS A 102 -3.28 -5.52 11.74
CA HIS A 102 -2.04 -5.05 11.11
C HIS A 102 -1.99 -3.53 10.87
N SER A 103 -2.98 -2.77 11.37
CA SER A 103 -3.11 -1.32 11.16
C SER A 103 -1.84 -0.53 11.52
N LYS A 104 -1.09 -0.98 12.52
CA LYS A 104 0.21 -0.40 12.93
C LYS A 104 1.27 -0.36 11.83
N CYS A 105 1.14 -1.18 10.78
CA CYS A 105 2.07 -1.21 9.65
C CYS A 105 1.81 -0.08 8.64
N ILE A 106 0.69 0.66 8.77
CA ILE A 106 0.33 1.75 7.87
C ILE A 106 0.81 3.08 8.47
N PHE A 107 1.68 3.78 7.75
CA PHE A 107 2.22 5.06 8.16
C PHE A 107 2.41 6.00 6.97
N ASN A 108 2.01 7.27 7.14
CA ASN A 108 2.12 8.32 6.12
C ASN A 108 3.05 9.47 6.53
N GLY A 109 3.78 9.34 7.64
CA GLY A 109 4.67 10.39 8.12
C GLY A 109 6.10 10.26 7.58
N ASN A 110 7.04 10.88 8.29
CA ASN A 110 8.46 10.87 7.97
C ASN A 110 9.18 9.73 8.70
N GLY A 111 9.68 8.74 7.95
CA GLY A 111 10.40 7.58 8.49
C GLY A 111 11.81 7.89 9.00
N TYR A 112 12.31 9.11 8.82
CA TYR A 112 13.57 9.58 9.40
C TYR A 112 13.37 10.43 10.67
N ASP A 113 12.12 10.70 11.05
CA ASP A 113 11.83 11.45 12.26
C ASP A 113 12.23 10.63 13.49
N PRO A 114 12.94 11.20 14.49
CA PRO A 114 13.25 10.49 15.73
C PRO A 114 12.03 9.98 16.50
N ALA A 115 10.84 10.54 16.26
CA ALA A 115 9.58 10.07 16.82
C ALA A 115 8.99 8.86 16.08
N TRP A 116 9.58 8.45 14.96
CA TRP A 116 9.23 7.21 14.27
C TRP A 116 9.73 6.01 15.10
N PRO A 117 8.83 5.13 15.58
CA PRO A 117 9.16 4.06 16.52
C PRO A 117 10.00 2.92 15.93
#